data_AF-A0A4S4BDT8-F1
#
_entry.id   AF-A0A4S4BDT8-F1
#
_cell.length_a   1.000
_cell.length_b   1.000
_cell.length_c   1.000
_cell.angle_alpha   90.00
_cell.angle_beta   90.00
_cell.angle_gamma   90.00
#
_symmetry.space_group_name_H-M   'P 1'
#
loop_
_entity.id
_entity.type
_entity.pdbx_description
1 polymer ?
#
loop_
_entity_poly.entity_id
_entity_poly.type
_entity_poly.pdbx_seq_one_letter_code
_entity_poly.pdbx_strand_id
1 'polypeptide(L)'
;MNTLASGCDPDQLTVVVLDNAPFHKGAKLREQRASWEQQGLFLRYLPPYAPFLNLIEEVGRKLKGILMPRRCDNSVTDLRAALVTGLKILGARFI
;
A
#
# COMPACT_ATOMS: atom_id res chain seq x y z
N MET A 1 -18.22 -0.21 -4.86
CA MET A 1 -16.88 -0.70 -4.48
C MET A 1 -16.12 0.52 -4.00
N ASN A 2 -15.80 0.64 -2.71
CA ASN A 2 -15.16 1.85 -2.18
C ASN A 2 -13.69 1.85 -2.63
N THR A 3 -13.27 2.89 -3.33
CA THR A 3 -11.89 3.08 -3.78
C THR A 3 -11.29 4.28 -3.06
N LEU A 4 -9.97 4.36 -2.91
CA LEU A 4 -9.32 5.51 -2.28
C LEU A 4 -9.75 6.84 -2.92
N ALA A 5 -10.03 6.81 -4.22
CA ALA A 5 -10.42 7.98 -5.00
C ALA A 5 -11.71 8.65 -4.52
N SER A 6 -12.66 7.91 -3.92
CA SER A 6 -13.89 8.51 -3.39
C SER A 6 -13.67 9.40 -2.17
N GLY A 7 -12.50 9.30 -1.52
CA GLY A 7 -12.10 10.14 -0.40
C GLY A 7 -11.06 11.20 -0.77
N CYS A 8 -10.71 11.32 -2.06
CA CYS A 8 -9.75 12.32 -2.52
C CYS A 8 -10.45 13.66 -2.80
N ASP A 9 -9.69 14.74 -2.63
CA ASP A 9 -10.08 16.10 -2.99
C ASP A 9 -9.47 16.42 -4.36
N PRO A 10 -10.27 16.83 -5.38
CA PRO A 10 -9.75 17.23 -6.69
C PRO A 10 -8.69 18.33 -6.65
N ASP A 11 -8.74 19.20 -5.64
CA ASP A 11 -7.79 20.32 -5.48
C ASP A 11 -6.53 19.89 -4.71
N GLN A 12 -6.47 18.66 -4.20
CA GLN A 12 -5.33 18.10 -3.48
C GLN A 12 -4.71 16.90 -4.21
N LEU A 13 -3.46 17.08 -4.67
CA LEU A 13 -2.71 16.01 -5.32
C LEU A 13 -2.48 14.82 -4.38
N THR A 14 -3.09 13.68 -4.72
CA THR A 14 -2.87 12.39 -4.06
C THR A 14 -2.16 11.44 -5.01
N VAL A 15 -0.99 10.92 -4.61
CA VAL A 15 -0.21 10.00 -5.45
C VAL A 15 -0.06 8.66 -4.76
N VAL A 16 -0.49 7.60 -5.43
CA VAL A 16 -0.20 6.21 -5.03
C VAL A 16 0.97 5.72 -5.85
N VAL A 17 2.06 5.36 -5.16
CA VAL A 17 3.26 4.80 -5.76
C VAL A 17 3.20 3.29 -5.66
N LEU A 18 3.30 2.61 -6.81
CA LEU A 18 3.19 1.15 -6.94
C LEU A 18 4.50 0.56 -7.49
N ASP A 19 4.77 -0.69 -7.15
CA ASP A 19 5.78 -1.47 -7.86
C ASP A 19 5.26 -1.93 -9.24
N ASN A 20 6.03 -2.75 -9.94
CA ASN A 20 5.71 -3.20 -11.29
C ASN A 20 4.97 -4.55 -11.33
N ALA A 21 4.39 -5.04 -10.23
CA ALA A 21 3.68 -6.32 -10.25
C ALA A 21 2.57 -6.34 -11.32
N PRO A 22 2.39 -7.43 -12.09
CA PRO A 22 1.49 -7.44 -13.25
C PRO A 22 0.04 -7.03 -12.94
N PHE A 23 -0.45 -7.41 -11.76
CA PHE A 23 -1.81 -7.08 -11.31
C PHE A 23 -2.01 -5.58 -10.98
N HIS A 24 -0.93 -4.80 -10.79
CA HIS A 24 -1.01 -3.34 -10.69
C HIS A 24 -1.17 -2.63 -12.05
N LYS A 25 -1.12 -3.37 -13.16
CA LYS A 25 -1.25 -2.83 -14.53
C LYS A 25 -2.44 -3.41 -15.30
N GLY A 26 -3.37 -4.07 -14.60
CA GLY A 26 -4.54 -4.72 -15.21
C GLY A 26 -5.50 -3.76 -15.91
N ALA A 27 -6.34 -4.29 -16.81
CA ALA A 27 -7.29 -3.52 -17.61
C ALA A 27 -8.22 -2.64 -16.75
N LYS A 28 -8.76 -3.18 -15.65
CA LYS A 28 -9.62 -2.44 -14.71
C LYS A 28 -8.96 -1.17 -14.16
N LEU A 29 -7.66 -1.21 -13.86
CA LEU A 29 -6.92 -0.04 -13.36
C LEU A 29 -6.74 1.01 -14.46
N ARG A 30 -6.51 0.57 -15.71
CA ARG A 30 -6.41 1.47 -16.86
C ARG A 30 -7.74 2.17 -17.15
N GLU A 31 -8.84 1.44 -17.09
CA GLU A 31 -10.19 1.97 -17.32
C GLU A 31 -10.58 3.01 -16.27
N GLN A 32 -10.20 2.81 -15.00
CA GLN A 32 -10.54 3.74 -13.91
C GLN A 32 -9.59 4.94 -13.79
N ARG A 33 -8.39 4.86 -14.37
CA ARG A 33 -7.33 5.87 -14.20
C ARG A 33 -7.81 7.30 -14.49
N ALA A 34 -8.50 7.53 -15.61
CA ALA A 34 -8.95 8.87 -15.99
C ALA A 34 -9.95 9.45 -14.97
N SER A 35 -10.87 8.62 -14.46
CA SER A 35 -11.84 9.01 -13.43
C SER A 35 -11.15 9.35 -12.11
N TRP A 36 -10.15 8.56 -11.71
CA TRP A 36 -9.38 8.82 -10.50
C TRP A 36 -8.52 10.07 -10.58
N GLU A 37 -7.92 10.35 -11.74
CA GLU A 37 -7.11 11.55 -11.93
C GLU A 37 -7.99 12.82 -11.85
N GLN A 38 -9.25 12.77 -12.30
CA GLN A 38 -10.23 13.85 -12.08
C GLN A 38 -10.62 14.04 -10.61
N GLN A 39 -10.47 13.00 -9.77
CA GLN A 39 -10.69 13.05 -8.33
C GLN A 39 -9.43 13.43 -7.55
N GLY A 40 -8.34 13.82 -8.24
CA GLY A 40 -7.06 14.17 -7.61
C GLY A 40 -6.17 12.98 -7.27
N LEU A 41 -6.54 11.75 -7.65
CA LEU A 41 -5.78 10.53 -7.39
C LEU A 41 -4.97 10.08 -8.62
N PHE A 42 -3.65 10.03 -8.46
CA PHE A 42 -2.71 9.64 -9.51
C PHE A 42 -1.95 8.37 -9.14
N LEU A 43 -1.84 7.46 -10.10
CA LEU A 43 -1.02 6.25 -9.95
C LEU A 43 0.34 6.44 -10.62
N ARG A 44 1.42 6.28 -9.86
CA ARG A 44 2.81 6.28 -10.35
C ARG A 44 3.45 4.92 -10.10
N TYR A 45 4.34 4.51 -11.01
CA TYR A 45 5.08 3.26 -10.88
C TYR A 45 6.55 3.55 -10.67
N LEU A 46 7.18 2.78 -9.79
CA LEU A 46 8.63 2.84 -9.61
C LEU A 46 9.36 2.37 -10.88
N PRO A 47 10.63 2.76 -11.08
CA PRO A 47 11.49 2.12 -12.07
C PRO A 47 11.55 0.59 -11.86
N PRO A 48 11.67 -0.20 -12.94
CA PRO A 48 11.85 -1.65 -12.81
C PRO A 48 13.03 -2.00 -11.91
N TYR A 49 12.87 -3.04 -11.08
CA TYR A 49 13.91 -3.56 -10.19
C TYR A 49 14.49 -2.53 -9.21
N ALA A 50 13.71 -1.53 -8.79
CA ALA A 50 14.11 -0.51 -7.82
C ALA A 50 13.42 -0.67 -6.44
N PRO A 51 13.59 -1.81 -5.73
CA PRO A 51 12.94 -2.02 -4.43
C PRO A 51 13.42 -1.05 -3.36
N PHE A 52 14.63 -0.51 -3.50
CA PHE A 52 15.20 0.51 -2.60
C PHE A 52 14.44 1.85 -2.65
N LEU A 53 13.62 2.10 -3.68
CA LEU A 53 12.73 3.26 -3.76
C LEU A 53 11.35 2.98 -3.17
N ASN A 54 11.05 1.73 -2.83
CA ASN A 54 9.74 1.33 -2.32
C ASN A 54 9.72 1.38 -0.78
N LEU A 55 9.12 2.42 -0.22
CA LEU A 55 9.09 2.65 1.23
C LEU A 55 8.47 1.48 2.03
N ILE A 56 7.54 0.74 1.43
CA ILE A 56 6.91 -0.42 2.10
C ILE A 56 7.92 -1.54 2.39
N GLU A 57 9.03 -1.62 1.65
CA GLU A 57 10.09 -2.61 1.88
C GLU A 57 10.75 -2.38 3.25
N GLU A 58 11.00 -1.13 3.62
CA GLU A 58 11.55 -0.80 4.94
C GLU A 58 10.56 -1.12 6.06
N VAL A 59 9.28 -0.80 5.85
CA VAL A 59 8.19 -1.14 6.78
C VAL A 59 8.14 -2.67 6.98
N GLY A 60 8.14 -3.44 5.89
CA GLY A 60 8.13 -4.90 5.92
C GLY A 60 9.37 -5.48 6.63
N ARG A 61 10.54 -4.89 6.41
CA ARG A 61 11.78 -5.27 7.12
C ARG A 61 11.69 -5.02 8.62
N LYS A 62 11.19 -3.86 9.05
CA LYS A 62 10.99 -3.54 10.49
C LYS A 62 9.96 -4.44 11.14
N LEU A 63 8.83 -4.68 10.46
CA LEU A 63 7.78 -5.58 10.93
C LEU A 63 8.32 -7.00 11.19
N LYS A 64 8.89 -7.63 10.15
CA LYS A 64 9.39 -9.00 10.24
C LYS A 64 10.67 -9.14 11.07
N GLY A 65 11.49 -8.09 11.13
CA GLY A 65 12.80 -8.14 11.78
C GLY A 65 12.75 -7.83 13.28
N ILE A 66 11.83 -6.95 13.70
CA ILE A 66 11.87 -6.32 15.03
C ILE A 66 10.51 -6.44 15.72
N LEU A 67 9.42 -6.07 15.02
CA LEU A 67 8.12 -5.84 15.67
C LEU A 67 7.25 -7.09 15.79
N MET A 68 7.51 -8.12 14.96
CA MET A 68 6.82 -9.40 14.99
C MET A 68 7.83 -10.51 15.34
N PRO A 69 8.19 -10.67 16.64
CA PRO A 69 9.19 -11.65 17.06
C PRO A 69 8.73 -13.10 16.89
N ARG A 70 7.40 -13.34 16.94
CA ARG A 70 6.81 -14.63 16.57
C ARG A 70 6.82 -14.75 15.05
N ARG A 71 7.55 -15.75 14.54
CA ARG A 71 7.64 -16.03 13.09
C ARG A 71 6.67 -17.11 12.62
N CYS A 72 5.97 -17.77 13.54
CA CYS A 72 4.99 -18.82 13.28
C CYS A 72 3.73 -18.50 14.08
N ASP A 73 2.71 -18.01 13.38
CA ASP A 73 1.37 -17.82 13.94
C ASP A 73 0.51 -19.03 13.60
N ASN A 74 -0.30 -19.48 14.56
CA ASN A 74 -1.14 -20.67 14.41
C ASN A 74 -2.42 -20.42 13.61
N SER A 75 -2.72 -19.14 13.33
CA SER A 75 -3.90 -18.74 12.56
C SER A 75 -3.66 -17.43 11.81
N VAL A 76 -4.42 -17.22 10.72
CA VAL A 76 -4.45 -15.94 9.99
C VAL A 76 -4.90 -14.79 10.89
N THR A 77 -5.78 -15.07 11.86
CA THR A 77 -6.28 -14.08 12.82
C THR A 77 -5.16 -13.57 13.73
N ASP A 78 -4.34 -14.48 14.26
CA ASP A 78 -3.21 -14.14 15.13
C ASP A 78 -2.16 -13.34 14.35
N LEU A 79 -1.84 -13.78 13.13
CA LEU A 79 -0.94 -13.06 12.23
C LEU A 79 -1.44 -11.64 11.94
N ARG A 80 -2.74 -11.49 11.67
CA ARG A 80 -3.36 -10.18 11.43
C ARG A 80 -3.29 -9.29 12.66
N ALA A 81 -3.53 -9.83 13.86
CA ALA A 81 -3.45 -9.07 15.11
C ALA A 81 -2.02 -8.59 15.38
N ALA A 82 -1.03 -9.47 15.17
CA ALA A 82 0.38 -9.12 15.30
C ALA A 82 0.80 -8.03 14.28
N LEU A 83 0.37 -8.18 13.02
CA LEU A 83 0.63 -7.20 11.96
C LEU A 83 0.04 -5.83 12.28
N VAL A 84 -1.24 -5.77 12.68
CA VAL A 84 -1.91 -4.52 13.06
C VAL A 84 -1.20 -3.87 14.25
N THR A 85 -0.76 -4.65 15.23
CA THR A 85 0.00 -4.14 16.38
C THR A 85 1.33 -3.53 15.93
N GLY A 86 2.09 -4.22 15.08
CA GLY A 86 3.33 -3.70 14.52
C GLY A 86 3.14 -2.43 13.69
N LEU A 87 2.10 -2.39 12.86
CA LEU A 87 1.75 -1.20 12.05
C LEU A 87 1.37 -0.01 12.91
N LYS A 88 0.64 -0.20 14.01
CA LYS A 88 0.33 0.85 14.99
C LYS A 88 1.60 1.42 15.64
N ILE A 89 2.57 0.56 15.99
CA ILE A 89 3.86 0.99 16.55
C ILE A 89 4.64 1.84 15.54
N LEU A 90 4.57 1.51 14.26
CA LEU A 90 5.18 2.30 13.18
C LEU A 90 4.43 3.60 12.86
N GLY A 91 3.32 3.90 13.55
CA GLY A 91 2.51 5.10 13.30
C GLY A 91 1.73 5.04 11.99
N ALA A 92 1.48 3.84 11.44
CA ALA A 92 0.73 3.70 10.20
C ALA A 92 -0.70 4.20 10.37
N ARG A 93 -1.16 4.97 9.39
CA ARG A 93 -2.56 5.40 9.28
C ARG A 93 -3.33 4.35 8.48
N PHE A 94 -4.43 3.87 9.05
CA PHE A 94 -5.37 3.01 8.34
C PHE A 94 -6.35 3.91 7.58
N ILE A 95 -6.34 3.76 6.25
CA ILE A 95 -7.19 4.47 5.30
C ILE A 95 -8.32 3.57 4.80
#